data_AF-A0A1G7Q322-F1
#
_entry.id   AF-A0A1G7Q322-F1
#
_cell.length_a   1.000
_cell.length_b   1.000
_cell.length_c   1.000
_cell.angle_alpha   90.00
_cell.angle_beta   90.00
_cell.angle_gamma   90.00
#
_symmetry.space_group_name_H-M   'P 1'
#
loop_
_entity.id
_entity.type
_entity.pdbx_description
1 polymer ?
#
loop_
_entity_poly.entity_id
_entity_poly.type
_entity_poly.pdbx_seq_one_letter_code
_entity_poly.pdbx_strand_id
1 'polypeptide(L)' 'MTQAQFADRVGSTAAYVSQVERGQANPTLDVMAKFAAVAGMEVWDMLRPSKG' A
#
# COMPACT_ATOMS: atom_id res chain seq x y z
N MET A 1 0.74 10.21 -7.72
CA MET A 1 0.94 9.20 -8.78
C MET A 1 -0.36 8.42 -8.96
N THR A 2 -0.61 7.81 -10.11
CA THR A 2 -1.79 6.95 -10.30
C THR A 2 -1.59 5.59 -9.63
N GLN A 3 -2.67 4.84 -9.39
CA GLN A 3 -2.59 3.46 -8.86
C GLN A 3 -1.73 2.55 -9.75
N ALA A 4 -1.79 2.73 -11.08
CA ALA A 4 -0.96 2.00 -12.02
C ALA A 4 0.53 2.32 -11.84
N GLN A 5 0.89 3.60 -11.77
CA GLN A 5 2.28 4.02 -11.52
C GLN A 5 2.81 3.55 -10.17
N PHE A 6 1.97 3.51 -9.13
CA PHE A 6 2.34 2.99 -7.82
C PHE A 6 2.55 1.48 -7.87
N ALA A 7 1.62 0.75 -8.48
CA ALA A 7 1.70 -0.70 -8.65
C ALA A 7 2.97 -1.11 -9.40
N ASP A 8 3.31 -0.43 -10.49
CA ASP A 8 4.53 -0.67 -11.25
C ASP A 8 5.78 -0.52 -10.39
N ARG A 9 5.84 0.52 -9.55
CA ARG A 9 6.98 0.77 -8.65
C ARG A 9 7.11 -0.26 -7.53
N VAL A 10 5.99 -0.78 -7.04
CA VAL A 10 5.98 -1.80 -5.99
C VAL A 10 6.21 -3.22 -6.55
N GLY A 11 6.00 -3.43 -7.85
CA GLY A 11 5.95 -4.76 -8.45
C GLY A 11 4.64 -5.48 -8.15
N SER A 12 3.52 -4.76 -8.24
CA SER A 12 2.16 -5.25 -7.98
C SER A 12 1.21 -4.90 -9.14
N THR A 13 -0.10 -5.11 -8.95
CA THR A 13 -1.13 -4.72 -9.92
C THR A 13 -1.96 -3.55 -9.41
N ALA A 14 -2.42 -2.69 -10.31
CA ALA A 14 -3.32 -1.60 -9.95
C ALA A 14 -4.60 -2.11 -9.26
N ALA A 15 -5.11 -3.27 -9.69
CA ALA A 15 -6.28 -3.91 -9.07
C ALA A 15 -6.04 -4.26 -7.60
N TYR A 16 -4.88 -4.83 -7.26
CA TYR A 16 -4.51 -5.17 -5.89
C TYR A 16 -4.34 -3.91 -5.02
N VAL A 17 -3.64 -2.89 -5.52
CA VAL A 17 -3.53 -1.58 -4.83
C VAL A 17 -4.92 -1.02 -4.51
N SER A 18 -5.83 -1.06 -5.50
CA SER A 18 -7.22 -0.64 -5.35
C SER A 18 -7.98 -1.43 -4.26
N GLN A 19 -7.73 -2.74 -4.14
CA GLN A 19 -8.34 -3.56 -3.10
C GLN A 19 -7.81 -3.20 -1.71
N VAL A 20 -6.51 -2.96 -1.57
CA VAL A 20 -5.89 -2.54 -0.31
C VAL A 20 -6.45 -1.19 0.16
N GLU A 21 -6.50 -0.19 -0.73
CA GLU A 21 -7.02 1.16 -0.38
C GLU A 21 -8.50 1.14 0.06
N ARG A 22 -9.30 0.19 -0.45
CA ARG A 22 -10.71 0.00 -0.06
C ARG A 22 -10.89 -0.94 1.14
N GLY A 23 -9.81 -1.40 1.76
CA GLY A 23 -9.85 -2.38 2.86
C GLY A 23 -10.38 -3.76 2.46
N GLN A 24 -10.38 -4.10 1.17
CA GLN A 24 -10.86 -5.38 0.64
C GLN A 24 -9.75 -6.45 0.56
N ALA A 25 -8.49 -6.03 0.68
CA ALA A 25 -7.35 -6.92 0.79
C ALA A 25 -6.45 -6.45 1.94
N ASN A 26 -6.00 -7.39 2.76
CA ASN A 26 -5.00 -7.12 3.79
C ASN A 26 -3.60 -7.47 3.24
N PRO A 27 -2.71 -6.50 3.02
CA PRO A 27 -1.36 -6.78 2.55
C PRO A 27 -0.52 -7.48 3.63
N THR A 28 0.51 -8.23 3.20
CA THR A 28 1.51 -8.75 4.15
C THR A 28 2.40 -7.61 4.64
N LEU A 29 3.13 -7.83 5.74
CA LEU A 29 4.06 -6.83 6.27
C LEU A 29 5.15 -6.43 5.23
N ASP A 30 5.63 -7.38 4.44
CA ASP A 30 6.59 -7.10 3.36
C ASP A 30 5.98 -6.18 2.28
N VAL A 31 4.72 -6.42 1.91
CA VAL A 31 4.01 -5.57 0.96
C VAL A 31 3.76 -4.18 1.55
N MET A 32 3.38 -4.09 2.83
CA MET A 32 3.24 -2.81 3.53
C MET A 32 4.54 -2.02 3.55
N ALA A 33 5.69 -2.67 3.81
CA ALA A 33 6.99 -2.04 3.79
C ALA A 33 7.35 -1.49 2.39
N LYS A 34 7.07 -2.25 1.33
CA LYS A 34 7.25 -1.79 -0.06
C LYS A 34 6.34 -0.60 -0.39
N PHE A 35 5.09 -0.65 0.04
CA PHE A 35 4.13 0.45 -0.15
C PHE A 35 4.62 1.72 0.54
N ALA A 36 5.05 1.62 1.79
CA ALA A 36 5.59 2.73 2.58
C ALA A 36 6.83 3.35 1.90
N ALA A 37 7.78 2.52 1.46
CA ALA A 37 8.98 2.99 0.77
C ALA A 37 8.65 3.76 -0.52
N VAL A 38 7.71 3.28 -1.34
CA VAL A 38 7.28 3.98 -2.57
C VAL A 38 6.48 5.25 -2.27
N ALA A 39 5.71 5.25 -1.18
CA ALA A 39 4.92 6.40 -0.72
C ALA A 39 5.77 7.47 0.01
N GLY A 40 7.03 7.18 0.35
CA GLY A 40 7.87 8.07 1.16
C GLY A 40 7.42 8.15 2.62
N MET A 41 6.91 7.04 3.15
CA MET A 41 6.39 6.90 4.51
C MET A 41 7.19 5.85 5.28
N GLU A 42 7.09 5.90 6.61
CA GLU A 42 7.60 4.81 7.45
C GLU A 42 6.60 3.66 7.48
N VAL A 43 7.07 2.41 7.62
CA VAL A 43 6.17 1.24 7.69
C VAL A 43 5.17 1.35 8.85
N TRP A 44 5.55 2.05 9.94
CA TRP A 44 4.67 2.30 11.07
C TRP A 44 3.45 3.17 10.71
N ASP A 45 3.57 4.04 9.71
CA ASP A 45 2.44 4.85 9.25
C ASP A 45 1.34 3.99 8.59
N MET A 46 1.69 2.80 8.08
CA MET A 46 0.74 1.84 7.51
C MET A 46 0.05 0.95 8.55
N LEU A 47 0.60 0.88 9.77
CA LEU A 47 0.07 0.07 10.87
C LEU A 47 -0.76 0.89 11.86
N ARG A 48 -0.77 2.22 11.71
CA ARG A 48 -1.50 3.11 12.59
C ARG A 48 -3.00 2.78 12.51
N PRO A 49 -3.67 2.46 13.63
CA PRO A 49 -5.12 2.30 13.65
C PRO A 49 -5.78 3.57 13.14
N SER A 50 -6.78 3.45 12.27
CA SER A 50 -7.61 4.60 11.91
C SER A 50 -8.20 5.18 13.19
N LYS A 51 -8.09 6.49 13.38
CA LYS A 51 -8.90 7.17 14.38
C LYS A 51 -10.35 6.96 13.96
N GLY A 52 -11.09 6.19 14.75
CA GLY A 52 -12.53 6.01 14.58
C GLY A 52 -13.28 7.33 14.65
#